data_AF-A0A2D5S951-F1
#
_entry.id   AF-A0A2D5S951-F1
#
_cell.length_a   1.000
_cell.length_b   1.000
_cell.length_c   1.000
_cell.angle_alpha   90.00
_cell.angle_beta   90.00
_cell.angle_gamma   90.00
#
_symmetry.space_group_name_H-M   'P 1'
#
loop_
_entity.id
_entity.type
_entity.pdbx_description
1 polymer ?
#
loop_
_entity_poly.entity_id
_entity_poly.type
_entity_poly.pdbx_seq_one_letter_code
_entity_poly.pdbx_strand_id
1 'polypeptide(L)'
;MSVCRIKLRWLVVASLLVAGLIVSLARGAPPQNSVSRSTRAIEIARLRFKLYERVDYPLLLRRLRTDIKLTQARVDSLRRRVKEAERFYRSPGLFTTIERLQLQLLEAELLLKDLRHEQTLLQIHNQDERRLRKLLIENAARPVR
;
A
#
# COMPACT_ATOMS: atom_id res chain seq x y z
N MET A 1 80.57 3.93 8.97
CA MET A 1 79.27 3.41 9.49
C MET A 1 78.11 3.78 8.55
N SER A 2 78.07 3.23 7.32
CA SER A 2 77.08 3.71 6.31
C SER A 2 76.36 2.61 5.53
N VAL A 3 76.68 1.32 5.75
CA VAL A 3 76.17 0.22 4.91
C VAL A 3 74.84 -0.37 5.43
N CYS A 4 74.49 -0.14 6.71
CA CYS A 4 73.30 -0.74 7.33
C CYS A 4 71.96 -0.04 7.02
N ARG A 5 71.98 1.24 6.59
CA ARG A 5 70.74 2.01 6.33
C ARG A 5 70.09 1.70 4.97
N ILE A 6 70.83 1.15 4.02
CA ILE A 6 70.34 0.91 2.65
C ILE A 6 69.45 -0.34 2.60
N LYS A 7 69.84 -1.44 3.27
CA LYS A 7 69.06 -2.69 3.28
C LYS A 7 67.69 -2.56 3.96
N LEU A 8 67.57 -1.67 4.96
CA LEU A 8 66.31 -1.43 5.68
C LEU A 8 65.28 -0.66 4.84
N ARG A 9 65.72 0.26 3.97
CA ARG A 9 64.82 1.02 3.09
C ARG A 9 64.18 0.15 2.00
N TRP A 10 64.92 -0.81 1.44
CA TRP A 10 64.40 -1.72 0.42
C TRP A 10 63.37 -2.71 0.99
N LEU A 11 63.54 -3.16 2.23
CA LEU A 11 62.57 -4.03 2.91
C LEU A 11 61.22 -3.33 3.19
N VAL A 12 61.25 -2.04 3.56
CA VAL A 12 60.02 -1.25 3.82
C VAL A 12 59.27 -0.92 2.52
N VAL A 13 59.98 -0.68 1.42
CA VAL A 13 59.35 -0.45 0.10
C VAL A 13 58.73 -1.74 -0.44
N ALA A 14 59.39 -2.89 -0.24
CA ALA A 14 58.84 -4.18 -0.64
C ALA A 14 57.57 -4.54 0.13
N SER A 15 57.49 -4.27 1.44
CA SER A 15 56.27 -4.55 2.22
C SER A 15 55.11 -3.62 1.86
N LEU A 16 55.38 -2.36 1.54
CA LEU A 16 54.37 -1.40 1.07
C LEU A 16 53.82 -1.76 -0.31
N LEU A 17 54.65 -2.28 -1.22
CA LEU A 17 54.21 -2.74 -2.54
C LEU A 17 53.35 -4.00 -2.45
N VAL A 18 53.68 -4.94 -1.57
CA VAL A 18 52.88 -6.15 -1.35
C VAL A 18 51.54 -5.82 -0.70
N ALA A 19 51.51 -4.89 0.26
CA ALA A 19 50.27 -4.42 0.88
C ALA A 19 49.37 -3.68 -0.14
N GLY A 20 49.94 -2.88 -1.04
CA GLY A 20 49.20 -2.21 -2.12
C GLY A 20 48.60 -3.17 -3.16
N LEU A 21 49.29 -4.27 -3.45
CA LEU A 21 48.83 -5.29 -4.40
C LEU A 21 47.65 -6.11 -3.84
N ILE A 22 47.67 -6.44 -2.55
CA ILE A 22 46.58 -7.18 -1.87
C ILE A 22 45.30 -6.34 -1.80
N VAL A 23 45.43 -5.02 -1.57
CA VAL A 23 44.27 -4.10 -1.53
C VAL A 23 43.64 -3.89 -2.91
N SER A 24 44.43 -3.98 -3.99
CA SER A 24 43.91 -3.86 -5.36
C SER A 24 43.20 -5.12 -5.84
N LEU A 25 43.59 -6.31 -5.36
CA LEU A 25 42.96 -7.58 -5.74
C LEU A 25 41.57 -7.78 -5.11
N ALA A 26 41.30 -7.18 -3.94
CA ALA A 26 39.99 -7.27 -3.28
C ALA A 26 38.92 -6.33 -3.87
N ARG A 27 39.31 -5.38 -4.74
CA ARG A 27 38.39 -4.41 -5.39
C ARG A 27 37.80 -4.88 -6.72
N GLY A 28 38.18 -6.07 -7.19
CA GLY A 28 37.81 -6.60 -8.50
C GLY A 28 36.66 -7.61 -8.53
N ALA A 29 35.99 -7.91 -7.42
CA ALA A 29 34.83 -8.80 -7.44
C ALA A 29 33.58 -8.04 -7.96
N PRO A 30 33.07 -8.32 -9.18
CA PRO A 30 31.82 -7.72 -9.62
C PRO A 30 30.70 -8.15 -8.67
N PRO A 31 29.73 -7.27 -8.34
CA PRO A 31 28.64 -7.61 -7.44
C PRO A 31 27.68 -8.59 -8.12
N GLN A 32 27.97 -9.89 -8.07
CA GLN A 32 27.09 -10.97 -8.53
C GLN A 32 25.75 -11.03 -7.75
N ASN A 33 25.62 -10.24 -6.69
CA ASN A 33 24.45 -10.19 -5.81
C ASN A 33 23.35 -9.20 -6.25
N SER A 34 23.55 -8.37 -7.28
CA SER A 34 22.56 -7.37 -7.69
C SER A 34 21.39 -7.99 -8.46
N VAL A 35 21.67 -8.95 -9.34
CA VAL A 35 20.67 -9.67 -10.15
C VAL A 35 19.82 -10.61 -9.29
N SER A 36 20.40 -11.23 -8.25
CA SER A 36 19.65 -12.07 -7.30
C SER A 36 18.75 -11.25 -6.37
N ARG A 37 19.13 -10.01 -6.05
CA ARG A 37 18.29 -9.09 -5.26
C ARG A 37 17.13 -8.52 -6.06
N SER A 38 17.32 -8.15 -7.32
CA SER A 38 16.26 -7.61 -8.17
C SER A 38 15.19 -8.66 -8.48
N THR A 39 15.61 -9.89 -8.82
CA THR A 39 14.70 -11.03 -9.04
C THR A 39 13.89 -11.37 -7.78
N ARG A 40 14.54 -11.42 -6.61
CA ARG A 40 13.86 -11.64 -5.32
C ARG A 40 12.87 -10.52 -4.98
N ALA A 41 13.20 -9.26 -5.27
CA ALA A 41 12.30 -8.13 -5.04
C ALA A 41 11.03 -8.22 -5.91
N ILE A 42 11.18 -8.61 -7.19
CA ILE A 42 10.05 -8.84 -8.10
C ILE A 42 9.17 -9.99 -7.60
N GLU A 43 9.78 -11.08 -7.13
CA GLU A 43 9.06 -12.23 -6.58
C GLU A 43 8.25 -11.87 -5.33
N ILE A 44 8.85 -11.12 -4.39
CA ILE A 44 8.14 -10.60 -3.21
C ILE A 44 6.97 -9.70 -3.62
N ALA A 45 7.18 -8.78 -4.57
CA ALA A 45 6.12 -7.90 -5.07
C ALA A 45 4.98 -8.67 -5.76
N ARG A 46 5.30 -9.80 -6.41
CA ARG A 46 4.32 -10.71 -7.02
C ARG A 46 3.52 -11.47 -5.96
N LEU A 47 4.18 -11.95 -4.91
CA LEU A 47 3.51 -12.64 -3.80
C LEU A 47 2.58 -11.70 -3.02
N ARG A 48 3.03 -10.50 -2.68
CA ARG A 48 2.20 -9.48 -2.01
C ARG A 48 0.91 -9.17 -2.76
N PHE A 49 0.99 -9.14 -4.09
CA PHE A 49 -0.19 -8.91 -4.91
C PHE A 49 -1.14 -10.07 -4.98
N LYS A 50 -0.60 -11.29 -5.10
CA LYS A 50 -1.44 -12.49 -5.04
C LYS A 50 -2.19 -12.55 -3.70
N LEU A 51 -1.54 -12.15 -2.60
CA LEU A 51 -2.19 -12.04 -1.29
C LEU A 51 -3.28 -10.96 -1.30
N TYR A 52 -2.95 -9.75 -1.75
CA TYR A 52 -3.92 -8.66 -1.84
C TYR A 52 -5.15 -9.04 -2.68
N GLU A 53 -4.95 -9.59 -3.87
CA GLU A 53 -6.02 -9.92 -4.81
C GLU A 53 -6.93 -11.05 -4.30
N ARG A 54 -6.35 -12.06 -3.63
CA ARG A 54 -7.08 -13.25 -3.20
C ARG A 54 -7.68 -13.14 -1.81
N VAL A 55 -7.10 -12.31 -0.95
CA VAL A 55 -7.44 -12.26 0.48
C VAL A 55 -7.92 -10.86 0.86
N ASP A 56 -7.05 -9.86 0.76
CA ASP A 56 -7.33 -8.54 1.33
C ASP A 56 -8.47 -7.83 0.60
N TYR A 57 -8.41 -7.75 -0.73
CA TYR A 57 -9.42 -7.10 -1.56
C TYR A 57 -10.83 -7.68 -1.37
N PRO A 58 -11.07 -9.01 -1.49
CA PRO A 58 -12.41 -9.55 -1.28
C PRO A 58 -12.90 -9.39 0.16
N LEU A 59 -12.00 -9.42 1.15
CA LEU A 59 -12.36 -9.18 2.55
C LEU A 59 -12.81 -7.73 2.77
N LEU A 60 -12.06 -6.76 2.26
CA LEU A 60 -12.42 -5.34 2.29
C LEU A 60 -13.75 -5.08 1.57
N LEU A 61 -13.95 -5.69 0.40
CA LEU A 61 -15.18 -5.55 -0.37
C LEU A 61 -16.39 -6.14 0.39
N ARG A 62 -16.24 -7.29 1.05
CA ARG A 62 -17.30 -7.89 1.87
C ARG A 62 -17.65 -7.02 3.07
N ARG A 63 -16.64 -6.47 3.75
CA ARG A 63 -16.83 -5.54 4.86
C ARG A 63 -17.63 -4.31 4.41
N LEU A 64 -17.17 -3.61 3.37
CA LEU A 64 -17.86 -2.45 2.82
C LEU A 64 -19.29 -2.76 2.39
N ARG A 65 -19.54 -3.91 1.74
CA ARG A 65 -20.90 -4.32 1.38
C ARG A 65 -21.80 -4.54 2.59
N THR A 66 -21.25 -5.07 3.68
CA THR A 66 -21.98 -5.28 4.93
C THR A 66 -22.32 -3.94 5.57
N ASP A 67 -21.34 -3.04 5.66
CA ASP A 67 -21.51 -1.71 6.23
C ASP A 67 -22.53 -0.88 5.44
N ILE A 68 -22.49 -0.94 4.10
CA ILE A 68 -23.50 -0.32 3.22
C ILE A 68 -24.89 -0.90 3.51
N LYS A 69 -25.02 -2.23 3.62
CA LYS A 69 -26.32 -2.87 3.87
C LYS A 69 -26.90 -2.50 5.23
N LEU A 70 -26.07 -2.48 6.26
CA LEU A 70 -26.49 -2.06 7.61
C LEU A 70 -26.89 -0.58 7.65
N THR A 71 -26.10 0.28 7.01
CA THR A 71 -26.38 1.72 6.96
C THR A 71 -27.64 2.00 6.14
N GLN A 72 -27.86 1.30 5.03
CA GLN A 72 -29.11 1.38 4.26
C GLN A 72 -30.32 0.99 5.11
N ALA A 73 -30.25 -0.12 5.84
CA ALA A 73 -31.33 -0.53 6.73
C ALA A 73 -31.61 0.51 7.83
N ARG A 74 -30.56 1.17 8.34
CA ARG A 74 -30.68 2.28 9.29
C ARG A 74 -31.38 3.49 8.68
N VAL A 75 -31.00 3.90 7.47
CA VAL A 75 -31.68 4.97 6.70
C VAL A 75 -33.16 4.63 6.52
N ASP A 76 -33.47 3.41 6.08
CA ASP A 76 -34.85 2.98 5.84
C ASP A 76 -35.68 2.99 7.14
N SER A 77 -35.09 2.56 8.25
CA SER A 77 -35.73 2.61 9.57
C SER A 77 -35.96 4.06 10.02
N LEU A 78 -34.99 4.95 9.85
CA LEU A 78 -35.11 6.36 10.25
C LEU A 78 -36.16 7.09 9.40
N ARG A 79 -36.20 6.84 8.09
CA ARG A 79 -37.23 7.38 7.19
C ARG A 79 -38.64 7.00 7.64
N ARG A 80 -38.85 5.75 8.06
CA ARG A 80 -40.15 5.32 8.61
C ARG A 80 -40.51 6.09 9.88
N ARG A 81 -39.55 6.23 10.81
CA ARG A 81 -39.76 6.95 12.09
C ARG A 81 -40.03 8.44 11.89
N VAL A 82 -39.32 9.10 10.97
CA VAL A 82 -39.59 10.49 10.60
C VAL A 82 -41.00 10.62 10.06
N LYS A 83 -41.39 9.77 9.10
CA LYS A 83 -42.73 9.76 8.50
C LYS A 83 -43.84 9.52 9.53
N GLU A 84 -43.60 8.68 10.52
CA GLU A 84 -44.53 8.44 11.64
C GLU A 84 -44.63 9.66 12.55
N ALA A 85 -43.49 10.26 12.92
CA ALA A 85 -43.44 11.42 13.81
C ALA A 85 -44.08 12.68 13.18
N GLU A 86 -43.91 12.87 11.87
CA GLU A 86 -44.55 13.96 11.10
C GLU A 86 -46.08 13.92 11.19
N ARG A 87 -46.70 12.76 11.40
CA ARG A 87 -48.16 12.66 11.60
C ARG A 87 -48.62 13.33 12.90
N PHE A 88 -47.74 13.48 13.88
CA PHE A 88 -48.03 14.06 15.19
C PHE A 88 -47.46 15.47 15.36
N TYR A 89 -47.06 16.12 14.26
CA TYR A 89 -46.37 17.41 14.19
C TYR A 89 -47.06 18.57 14.92
N ARG A 90 -48.37 18.47 15.22
CA ARG A 90 -49.12 19.50 15.95
C ARG A 90 -48.81 19.57 17.46
N SER A 91 -47.97 18.67 17.97
CA SER A 91 -47.63 18.62 19.40
C SER A 91 -46.29 19.33 19.66
N PRO A 92 -46.25 20.46 20.40
CA PRO A 92 -45.02 21.24 20.60
C PRO A 92 -43.86 20.43 21.20
N GLY A 93 -44.15 19.46 22.06
CA GLY A 93 -43.13 18.58 22.67
C GLY A 93 -42.48 17.57 21.71
N LEU A 94 -43.07 17.34 20.53
CA LEU A 94 -42.54 16.40 19.54
C LEU A 94 -41.63 17.06 18.50
N PHE A 95 -41.60 18.39 18.44
CA PHE A 95 -40.81 19.14 17.47
C PHE A 95 -39.31 18.82 17.56
N THR A 96 -38.74 18.91 18.77
CA THR A 96 -37.32 18.58 19.03
C THR A 96 -36.99 17.12 18.73
N THR A 97 -37.98 16.23 18.83
CA THR A 97 -37.83 14.81 18.51
C THR A 97 -37.77 14.60 16.99
N ILE A 98 -38.59 15.32 16.22
CA ILE A 98 -38.60 15.28 14.76
C ILE A 98 -37.29 15.83 14.21
N GLU A 99 -36.84 17.00 14.66
CA GLU A 99 -35.57 17.59 14.24
C GLU A 99 -34.40 16.65 14.50
N ARG A 100 -34.36 16.02 15.69
CA ARG A 100 -33.33 15.04 16.02
C ARG A 100 -33.38 13.82 15.10
N LEU A 101 -34.56 13.30 14.77
CA LEU A 101 -34.72 12.17 13.85
C LEU A 101 -34.29 12.53 12.42
N GLN A 102 -34.60 13.76 11.97
CA GLN A 102 -34.17 14.27 10.66
C GLN A 102 -32.65 14.43 10.60
N LEU A 103 -32.03 14.94 11.66
CA LEU A 103 -30.56 15.04 11.74
C LEU A 103 -29.90 13.66 11.71
N GLN A 104 -30.42 12.70 12.49
CA GLN A 104 -29.93 11.31 12.45
C GLN A 104 -30.09 10.65 11.08
N LEU A 105 -31.19 10.96 10.39
CA LEU A 105 -31.42 10.49 9.03
C LEU A 105 -30.38 11.06 8.06
N LEU A 106 -30.15 12.37 8.11
CA LEU A 106 -29.15 13.04 7.28
C LEU A 106 -27.75 12.46 7.51
N GLU A 107 -27.34 12.27 8.76
CA GLU A 107 -26.06 11.64 9.12
C GLU A 107 -25.92 10.25 8.49
N ALA A 108 -26.97 9.42 8.58
CA ALA A 108 -26.96 8.07 8.03
C ALA A 108 -26.92 8.07 6.49
N GLU A 109 -27.58 9.02 5.84
CA GLU A 109 -27.56 9.18 4.38
C GLU A 109 -26.19 9.63 3.87
N LEU A 110 -25.52 10.56 4.57
CA LEU A 110 -24.16 10.98 4.27
C LEU A 110 -23.18 9.81 4.41
N LEU A 111 -23.24 9.08 5.52
CA LEU A 111 -22.40 7.90 5.74
C LEU A 111 -22.60 6.86 4.64
N LEU A 112 -23.85 6.60 4.24
CA LEU A 112 -24.15 5.67 3.15
C LEU A 112 -23.53 6.13 1.82
N LYS A 113 -23.58 7.43 1.52
CA LYS A 113 -22.96 8.01 0.33
C LYS A 113 -21.45 7.83 0.35
N ASP A 114 -20.82 8.08 1.48
CA ASP A 114 -19.37 7.93 1.66
C ASP A 114 -18.93 6.47 1.49
N LEU A 115 -19.62 5.52 2.11
CA LEU A 115 -19.34 4.09 1.96
C LEU A 115 -19.46 3.60 0.50
N ARG A 116 -20.45 4.12 -0.25
CA ARG A 116 -20.59 3.83 -1.69
C ARG A 116 -19.45 4.44 -2.50
N HIS A 117 -19.02 5.64 -2.12
CA HIS A 117 -17.87 6.28 -2.75
C HIS A 117 -16.58 5.49 -2.49
N GLU A 118 -16.32 5.10 -1.26
CA GLU A 118 -15.19 4.24 -0.88
C GLU A 118 -15.19 2.90 -1.64
N GLN A 119 -16.35 2.26 -1.78
CA GLN A 119 -16.47 1.05 -2.59
C GLN A 119 -16.05 1.29 -4.04
N THR A 120 -16.43 2.43 -4.62
CA THR A 120 -16.08 2.79 -6.00
C THR A 120 -14.58 3.04 -6.13
N LEU A 121 -13.99 3.80 -5.19
CA LEU A 121 -12.54 4.03 -5.14
C LEU A 121 -11.75 2.74 -5.01
N LEU A 122 -12.20 1.82 -4.15
CA LEU A 122 -11.57 0.50 -3.97
C LEU A 122 -11.61 -0.32 -5.27
N GLN A 123 -12.69 -0.25 -6.03
CA GLN A 123 -12.80 -0.92 -7.33
C GLN A 123 -11.85 -0.33 -8.36
N ILE A 124 -11.79 1.00 -8.47
CA ILE A 124 -10.88 1.70 -9.38
C ILE A 124 -9.43 1.36 -9.03
N HIS A 125 -9.06 1.49 -7.76
CA HIS A 125 -7.71 1.18 -7.29
C HIS A 125 -7.29 -0.25 -7.63
N ASN A 126 -8.17 -1.24 -7.44
CA ASN A 126 -7.89 -2.62 -7.79
C ASN A 126 -7.72 -2.82 -9.31
N GLN A 127 -8.49 -2.11 -10.13
CA GLN A 127 -8.34 -2.14 -11.60
C GLN A 127 -6.99 -1.53 -12.02
N ASP A 128 -6.62 -0.40 -11.44
CA ASP A 128 -5.37 0.31 -11.74
C ASP A 128 -4.15 -0.51 -11.32
N GLU A 129 -4.16 -1.12 -10.14
CA GLU A 129 -3.10 -2.03 -9.68
C GLU A 129 -2.91 -3.22 -10.63
N ARG A 130 -4.02 -3.84 -11.08
CA ARG A 130 -3.97 -4.92 -12.07
C ARG A 130 -3.38 -4.45 -13.39
N ARG A 131 -3.76 -3.26 -13.85
CA ARG A 131 -3.28 -2.68 -15.11
C ARG A 131 -1.78 -2.36 -15.02
N LEU A 132 -1.36 -1.68 -13.96
CA LEU A 132 0.04 -1.33 -13.71
C LEU A 132 0.94 -2.58 -13.76
N ARG A 133 0.50 -3.68 -13.14
CA ARG A 133 1.27 -4.92 -13.12
C ARG A 133 1.37 -5.61 -14.47
N LYS A 134 0.32 -5.58 -15.28
CA LYS A 134 0.38 -6.07 -16.66
C LYS A 134 1.43 -5.29 -17.45
N LEU A 135 1.43 -3.96 -17.36
CA LEU A 135 2.40 -3.11 -18.03
C LEU A 135 3.84 -3.36 -17.55
N LEU A 136 4.05 -3.59 -16.25
CA LEU A 136 5.38 -3.93 -15.71
C LEU A 136 5.88 -5.28 -16.25
N ILE A 137 5.00 -6.28 -16.37
CA ILE A 137 5.35 -7.58 -16.95
C ILE A 137 5.67 -7.44 -18.44
N GLU A 138 4.86 -6.69 -19.20
CA GLU A 138 5.09 -6.42 -20.61
C GLU A 138 6.42 -5.68 -20.85
N ASN A 139 6.72 -4.66 -20.05
CA ASN A 139 7.97 -3.92 -20.14
C ASN A 139 9.18 -4.79 -19.77
N ALA A 140 9.07 -5.66 -18.77
CA ALA A 140 10.13 -6.59 -18.41
C ALA A 140 10.37 -7.68 -19.48
N ALA A 141 9.34 -8.01 -20.28
CA ALA A 141 9.43 -8.98 -21.37
C ALA A 141 9.99 -8.38 -22.68
N ARG A 142 10.04 -7.04 -22.81
CA ARG A 142 10.65 -6.39 -23.99
C ARG A 142 12.18 -6.41 -23.83
N PRO A 143 12.93 -6.96 -24.81
CA PRO A 143 14.38 -6.85 -24.78
C PRO A 143 14.78 -5.39 -24.93
N VAL A 144 15.66 -4.92 -24.03
CA VAL A 144 16.30 -3.61 -24.13
C VAL A 144 17.11 -3.62 -25.44
N ARG A 145 16.72 -2.78 -26.40
CA ARG A 145 17.45 -2.57 -27.66
C ARG A 145 18.60 -1.59 -27.43
#